data_AF-A3JC36-F1
#
_entry.id   AF-A3JC36-F1
#
_cell.length_a   1.000
_cell.length_b   1.000
_cell.length_c   1.000
_cell.angle_alpha   90.00
_cell.angle_beta   90.00
_cell.angle_gamma   90.00
#
_symmetry.space_group_name_H-M   'P 1'
#
loop_
_entity.id
_entity.type
_entity.pdbx_description
1 polymer ?
#
loop_
_entity_poly.entity_id
_entity_poly.type
_entity_poly.pdbx_seq_one_letter_code
_entity_poly.pdbx_strand_id
1 'polypeptide(L)'
;MARPLRLEIAGAFFSLRFRRNQREMFFESDDDRRVFLSVFDEVCETFNWECHAYCLMGNHYPPLIETPDGNLSRGVRQLNGVYTQHFNRTHGRVGDGSHGSHIVTLDVINVLRHYWPMIISFKCKDTEKLASGRRVRRFVNFERVALRKIRQLQAASQLGDLKVPPGNMLEPLHGDRQGQHSTRINRQFRVCFRWTRAGAEEVEIVDYH
;
A
#
# COMPACT_ATOMS: atom_id res chain seq x y z
N MET A 1 -11.73 11.53 -11.62
CA MET A 1 -10.45 10.77 -11.62
C MET A 1 -10.75 9.35 -11.15
N ALA A 2 -10.27 8.32 -11.84
CA ALA A 2 -10.40 6.95 -11.37
C ALA A 2 -9.64 6.80 -10.04
N ARG A 3 -10.32 6.29 -9.00
CA ARG A 3 -9.72 5.99 -7.69
C ARG A 3 -8.55 5.03 -7.94
N PRO A 4 -7.35 5.25 -7.38
CA PRO A 4 -6.23 4.33 -7.55
C PRO A 4 -6.67 2.91 -7.18
N LEU A 5 -6.31 1.91 -8.00
CA LEU A 5 -6.54 0.50 -7.70
C LEU A 5 -6.00 0.20 -6.30
N ARG A 6 -6.89 -0.20 -5.39
CA ARG A 6 -6.49 -0.75 -4.08
C ARG A 6 -5.91 -2.13 -4.34
N LEU A 7 -4.61 -2.27 -4.13
CA LEU A 7 -3.95 -3.57 -4.22
C LEU A 7 -4.40 -4.38 -3.00
N GLU A 8 -5.28 -5.34 -3.25
CA GLU A 8 -5.81 -6.31 -2.29
C GLU A 8 -5.04 -7.61 -2.48
N ILE A 9 -3.89 -7.70 -1.82
CA ILE A 9 -2.96 -8.82 -1.94
C ILE A 9 -3.10 -9.67 -0.67
N ALA A 10 -3.29 -10.97 -0.83
CA ALA A 10 -3.28 -11.93 0.27
C ALA A 10 -1.94 -11.90 1.02
N GLY A 11 -1.97 -11.89 2.35
CA GLY A 11 -0.79 -11.78 3.21
C GLY A 11 -0.07 -10.42 3.17
N ALA A 12 -0.69 -9.39 2.58
CA ALA A 12 -0.08 -8.07 2.53
C ALA A 12 -0.31 -7.29 3.81
N PHE A 13 0.69 -6.47 4.14
CA PHE A 13 0.68 -5.55 5.27
C PHE A 13 0.24 -4.16 4.81
N PHE A 14 -0.57 -3.51 5.62
CA PHE A 14 -1.15 -2.20 5.35
C PHE A 14 -1.04 -1.31 6.58
N SER A 15 -0.83 -0.02 6.34
CA SER A 15 -1.01 0.98 7.39
C SER A 15 -2.25 1.81 7.09
N LEU A 16 -3.25 1.69 7.95
CA LEU A 16 -4.49 2.41 7.77
C LEU A 16 -4.36 3.81 8.33
N ARG A 17 -4.38 4.88 7.52
CA ARG A 17 -4.56 6.22 8.08
C ARG A 17 -6.02 6.58 8.13
N PHE A 18 -6.39 7.26 9.20
CA PHE A 18 -7.75 7.73 9.40
C PHE A 18 -7.76 9.24 9.24
N ARG A 19 -8.69 9.74 8.43
CA ARG A 19 -8.93 11.16 8.27
C ARG A 19 -10.40 11.47 8.47
N ARG A 20 -10.65 12.56 9.20
CA ARG A 20 -11.95 13.18 9.27
C ARG A 20 -11.96 14.41 8.36
N ASN A 21 -13.12 14.72 7.79
CA ASN A 21 -13.28 15.93 6.99
C ASN A 21 -12.97 17.18 7.86
N GLN A 22 -12.40 18.23 7.28
CA GLN A 22 -12.09 19.51 7.95
C GLN A 22 -10.97 19.56 9.04
N ARG A 23 -10.03 18.59 9.08
CA ARG A 23 -8.88 18.58 10.03
C ARG A 23 -9.27 18.48 11.53
N GLU A 24 -10.47 18.00 11.83
CA GLU A 24 -10.95 17.79 13.19
C GLU A 24 -10.30 16.56 13.85
N MET A 25 -10.33 16.50 15.20
CA MET A 25 -9.90 15.33 15.96
C MET A 25 -10.75 14.10 15.60
N PHE A 26 -10.10 12.95 15.52
CA PHE A 26 -10.76 11.68 15.16
C PHE A 26 -11.55 11.10 16.33
N PHE A 27 -11.07 11.34 17.54
CA PHE A 27 -11.73 10.98 18.80
C PHE A 27 -12.01 12.28 19.55
N GLU A 28 -13.25 12.47 20.02
CA GLU A 28 -13.62 13.60 20.87
C GLU A 28 -13.59 13.19 22.37
N SER A 29 -13.63 11.88 22.65
CA SER A 29 -13.61 11.30 24.00
C SER A 29 -12.82 9.98 24.07
N ASP A 30 -12.54 9.50 25.29
CA ASP A 30 -12.01 8.16 25.52
C ASP A 30 -13.05 7.07 25.22
N ASP A 31 -14.34 7.40 25.29
CA ASP A 31 -15.42 6.49 24.91
C ASP A 31 -15.39 6.20 23.41
N ASP A 32 -15.18 7.24 22.58
CA ASP A 32 -15.00 7.08 21.13
C ASP A 32 -13.84 6.14 20.81
N ARG A 33 -12.74 6.20 21.60
CA ARG A 33 -11.57 5.32 21.44
C ARG A 33 -11.91 3.88 21.77
N ARG A 34 -12.64 3.64 22.87
CA ARG A 34 -13.06 2.29 23.29
C ARG A 34 -14.00 1.66 22.26
N VAL A 35 -14.98 2.42 21.79
CA VAL A 35 -15.91 1.92 20.77
C VAL A 35 -15.20 1.65 19.46
N PHE A 36 -14.30 2.54 19.04
CA PHE A 36 -13.49 2.31 17.85
C PHE A 36 -12.67 1.02 17.95
N LEU A 37 -11.99 0.79 19.08
CA LEU A 37 -11.23 -0.44 19.31
C LEU A 37 -12.12 -1.68 19.25
N SER A 38 -13.30 -1.63 19.85
CA SER A 38 -14.26 -2.74 19.79
C SER A 38 -14.72 -3.04 18.37
N VAL A 39 -15.04 -2.02 17.57
CA VAL A 39 -15.43 -2.19 16.15
C VAL A 39 -14.24 -2.68 15.32
N PHE A 40 -13.04 -2.19 15.60
CA PHE A 40 -11.82 -2.61 14.90
C PHE A 40 -11.50 -4.07 15.18
N ASP A 41 -11.63 -4.52 16.43
CA ASP A 41 -11.43 -5.90 16.85
C ASP A 41 -12.42 -6.85 16.16
N GLU A 42 -13.71 -6.50 16.16
CA GLU A 42 -14.76 -7.25 15.44
C GLU A 42 -14.45 -7.36 13.94
N VAL A 43 -13.94 -6.30 13.32
CA VAL A 43 -13.51 -6.31 11.92
C VAL A 43 -12.30 -7.22 11.71
N CYS A 44 -11.32 -7.19 12.61
CA CYS A 44 -10.16 -8.08 12.55
C CYS A 44 -10.59 -9.56 12.62
N GLU A 45 -11.48 -9.91 13.54
CA GLU A 45 -12.03 -11.27 13.65
C GLU A 45 -12.84 -11.66 12.39
N THR A 46 -13.75 -10.78 11.95
CA THR A 46 -14.66 -11.05 10.84
C THR A 46 -13.91 -11.24 9.51
N PHE A 47 -12.86 -10.46 9.29
CA PHE A 47 -12.09 -10.48 8.05
C PHE A 47 -10.76 -11.20 8.17
N ASN A 48 -10.51 -11.89 9.30
CA ASN A 48 -9.26 -12.60 9.53
C ASN A 48 -8.04 -11.69 9.32
N TRP A 49 -8.05 -10.50 9.91
CA TRP A 49 -6.90 -9.59 9.89
C TRP A 49 -6.06 -9.76 11.12
N GLU A 50 -4.74 -9.67 10.96
CA GLU A 50 -3.81 -9.65 12.08
C GLU A 50 -3.34 -8.22 12.32
N CYS A 51 -3.58 -7.70 13.52
CA CYS A 51 -3.08 -6.39 13.93
C CYS A 51 -1.74 -6.54 14.64
N HIS A 52 -0.66 -6.15 13.97
CA HIS A 52 0.71 -6.30 14.47
C HIS A 52 1.15 -5.16 15.40
N ALA A 53 0.65 -3.95 15.17
CA ALA A 53 0.93 -2.80 16.01
C ALA A 53 -0.15 -1.73 15.84
N TYR A 54 -0.49 -1.01 16.91
CA TYR A 54 -1.36 0.15 16.87
C TYR A 54 -0.89 1.25 17.84
N CYS A 55 -1.20 2.50 17.52
CA CYS A 55 -0.98 3.66 18.40
C CYS A 55 -2.21 4.58 18.33
N LEU A 56 -2.84 4.82 19.47
CA LEU A 56 -4.03 5.66 19.60
C LEU A 56 -3.64 7.08 20.00
N MET A 57 -3.56 7.98 19.02
CA MET A 57 -3.49 9.42 19.26
C MET A 57 -4.82 10.10 18.85
N GLY A 58 -5.07 11.31 19.34
CA GLY A 58 -6.31 12.05 19.03
C GLY A 58 -6.45 12.50 17.56
N ASN A 59 -5.33 12.56 16.81
CA ASN A 59 -5.28 13.12 15.46
C ASN A 59 -4.66 12.20 14.39
N HIS A 60 -3.99 11.11 14.78
CA HIS A 60 -3.33 10.19 13.87
C HIS A 60 -3.42 8.77 14.39
N TYR A 61 -3.79 7.85 13.50
CA TYR A 61 -3.90 6.43 13.78
C TYR A 61 -3.38 5.68 12.54
N PRO A 62 -2.24 4.98 12.64
CA PRO A 62 -1.76 4.08 11.61
C PRO A 62 -1.48 2.67 12.16
N PRO A 63 -2.50 1.80 12.35
CA PRO A 63 -2.28 0.41 12.71
C PRO A 63 -1.59 -0.27 11.54
N LEU A 64 -0.68 -1.19 11.87
CA LEU A 64 -0.08 -2.11 10.94
C LEU A 64 -0.92 -3.38 10.95
N ILE A 65 -1.66 -3.62 9.87
CA ILE A 65 -2.51 -4.79 9.71
C ILE A 65 -2.00 -5.68 8.60
N GLU A 66 -2.11 -6.98 8.76
CA GLU A 66 -1.97 -7.96 7.70
C GLU A 66 -3.35 -8.43 7.27
N THR A 67 -3.57 -8.59 5.96
CA THR A 67 -4.78 -9.20 5.42
C THR A 67 -4.46 -10.52 4.72
N PRO A 68 -4.39 -11.65 5.44
CA PRO A 68 -4.20 -12.99 4.89
C PRO A 68 -5.06 -13.26 3.66
N ASP A 69 -6.34 -12.87 3.70
CA ASP A 69 -7.31 -13.16 2.63
C ASP A 69 -7.44 -12.04 1.58
N GLY A 70 -6.61 -10.99 1.66
CA GLY A 70 -6.63 -9.88 0.69
C GLY A 70 -7.94 -9.09 0.67
N ASN A 71 -8.69 -9.07 1.77
CA ASN A 71 -10.05 -8.53 1.88
C ASN A 71 -10.10 -7.10 2.49
N LEU A 72 -9.00 -6.35 2.34
CA LEU A 72 -8.79 -5.03 2.96
C LEU A 72 -9.94 -4.06 2.71
N SER A 73 -10.41 -3.93 1.46
CA SER A 73 -11.48 -2.95 1.15
C SER A 73 -12.79 -3.26 1.85
N ARG A 74 -13.11 -4.55 2.04
CA ARG A 74 -14.36 -4.97 2.69
C ARG A 74 -14.31 -4.63 4.18
N GLY A 75 -13.24 -4.99 4.87
CA GLY A 75 -13.08 -4.64 6.28
C GLY A 75 -12.99 -3.13 6.51
N VAL A 76 -12.28 -2.39 5.65
CA VAL A 76 -12.23 -0.92 5.72
C VAL A 76 -13.62 -0.30 5.54
N ARG A 77 -14.45 -0.87 4.65
CA ARG A 77 -15.83 -0.39 4.44
C ARG A 77 -16.69 -0.63 5.68
N GLN A 78 -16.61 -1.81 6.29
CA GLN A 78 -17.36 -2.15 7.50
C GLN A 78 -16.92 -1.28 8.68
N LEU A 79 -15.61 -1.19 8.93
CA LEU A 79 -15.02 -0.36 9.98
C LEU A 79 -15.48 1.10 9.90
N ASN A 80 -15.38 1.72 8.71
CA ASN A 80 -15.87 3.10 8.53
C ASN A 80 -17.38 3.20 8.77
N GLY A 81 -18.16 2.27 8.21
CA GLY A 81 -19.61 2.32 8.28
C GLY A 81 -20.11 2.26 9.71
N VAL A 82 -19.67 1.25 10.46
CA VAL A 82 -20.10 1.00 11.84
C VAL A 82 -19.62 2.13 12.76
N TYR A 83 -18.35 2.48 12.71
CA TYR A 83 -17.81 3.54 13.57
C TYR A 83 -18.42 4.92 13.27
N THR A 84 -18.58 5.29 12.00
CA THR A 84 -19.19 6.58 11.61
C THR A 84 -20.63 6.69 12.11
N GLN A 85 -21.41 5.61 11.99
CA GLN A 85 -22.79 5.59 12.47
C GLN A 85 -22.86 5.75 13.99
N HIS A 86 -22.02 5.02 14.73
CA HIS A 86 -21.93 5.15 16.18
C HIS A 86 -21.57 6.59 16.56
N PHE A 87 -20.48 7.11 16.00
CA PHE A 87 -19.97 8.44 16.29
C PHE A 87 -21.03 9.52 16.02
N ASN A 88 -21.71 9.47 14.87
CA ASN A 88 -22.74 10.44 14.53
C ASN A 88 -23.95 10.38 15.49
N ARG A 89 -24.33 9.18 15.95
CA ARG A 89 -25.40 9.02 16.94
C ARG A 89 -25.01 9.60 18.29
N THR A 90 -23.81 9.30 18.78
CA THR A 90 -23.31 9.73 20.09
C THR A 90 -23.14 11.25 20.16
N HIS A 91 -22.67 11.87 19.07
CA HIS A 91 -22.42 13.32 19.02
C HIS A 91 -23.59 14.13 18.43
N GLY A 92 -24.76 13.53 18.24
CA GLY A 92 -25.97 14.23 17.76
C GLY A 92 -25.89 14.76 16.32
N ARG A 93 -24.97 14.21 15.51
CA ARG A 93 -24.69 14.68 14.14
C ARG A 93 -25.45 13.84 13.11
N VAL A 94 -26.77 13.96 13.09
CA VAL A 94 -27.66 13.27 12.12
C VAL A 94 -27.97 14.25 10.98
N GLY A 95 -27.59 13.91 9.75
CA GLY A 95 -27.76 14.81 8.61
C GLY A 95 -29.22 15.04 8.25
N ASP A 96 -29.66 16.31 8.31
CA ASP A 96 -30.92 16.83 7.77
C ASP A 96 -30.75 17.34 6.34
N GLY A 97 -30.01 16.61 5.50
CA GLY A 97 -29.82 16.93 4.07
C GLY A 97 -29.15 18.28 3.75
N SER A 98 -28.87 19.13 4.74
CA SER A 98 -28.35 20.49 4.56
C SER A 98 -27.15 20.81 5.45
N HIS A 99 -26.93 20.07 6.55
CA HIS A 99 -25.69 20.13 7.34
C HIS A 99 -24.97 18.77 7.32
N GLY A 100 -23.79 18.76 6.71
CA GLY A 100 -23.11 17.56 6.24
C GLY A 100 -22.80 16.51 7.31
N SER A 101 -23.23 15.27 7.06
CA SER A 101 -22.77 14.09 7.77
C SER A 101 -21.23 14.05 7.79
N HIS A 102 -20.62 13.97 8.99
CA HIS A 102 -19.17 13.79 9.09
C HIS A 102 -18.84 12.38 8.61
N ILE A 103 -18.24 12.29 7.42
CA ILE A 103 -17.69 11.04 6.91
C ILE A 103 -16.29 10.90 7.47
N VAL A 104 -16.12 9.94 8.37
CA VAL A 104 -14.80 9.43 8.72
C VAL A 104 -14.31 8.62 7.53
N THR A 105 -13.20 9.06 6.93
CA THR A 105 -12.64 8.42 5.74
C THR A 105 -11.31 7.77 6.09
N LEU A 106 -11.25 6.46 5.92
CA LEU A 106 -9.99 5.71 5.90
C LEU A 106 -9.21 6.00 4.62
N ASP A 107 -8.05 6.63 4.78
CA ASP A 107 -6.99 6.69 3.79
C ASP A 107 -6.04 5.51 4.02
N VAL A 108 -6.16 4.46 3.23
CA VAL A 108 -5.21 3.36 3.25
C VAL A 108 -3.87 3.87 2.71
N ILE A 109 -2.82 3.85 3.53
CA ILE A 109 -1.47 3.82 2.99
C ILE A 109 -1.10 2.35 2.82
N ASN A 110 -0.81 1.93 1.59
CA ASN A 110 -0.05 0.70 1.41
C ASN A 110 1.35 0.92 1.99
N VAL A 111 1.53 0.56 3.25
CA VAL A 111 2.85 0.31 3.82
C VAL A 111 3.18 -1.13 3.49
N LEU A 112 3.44 -1.35 2.19
CA LEU A 112 4.23 -2.50 1.78
C LEU A 112 5.61 -2.29 2.39
N ARG A 113 5.85 -2.73 3.63
CA ARG A 113 7.19 -3.01 4.16
C ARG A 113 7.25 -3.48 5.62
N HIS A 114 8.25 -4.34 5.83
CA HIS A 114 8.84 -4.89 7.07
C HIS A 114 8.24 -6.25 7.42
N TYR A 115 8.70 -7.39 6.87
CA TYR A 115 10.08 -7.91 6.86
C TYR A 115 10.41 -8.76 5.63
N TRP A 116 11.72 -8.97 5.43
CA TRP A 116 12.45 -9.65 4.33
C TRP A 116 12.71 -8.82 3.06
N PRO A 117 13.99 -8.53 2.73
CA PRO A 117 14.32 -7.75 1.55
C PRO A 117 14.05 -8.62 0.32
N MET A 118 13.00 -8.23 -0.38
CA MET A 118 12.60 -8.82 -1.63
C MET A 118 13.47 -8.39 -2.82
N ILE A 119 14.20 -7.28 -2.68
CA ILE A 119 15.36 -6.97 -3.52
C ILE A 119 16.61 -7.21 -2.68
N ILE A 120 17.43 -8.17 -3.11
CA ILE A 120 18.67 -8.59 -2.46
C ILE A 120 19.83 -7.67 -2.85
N SER A 121 19.91 -7.28 -4.13
CA SER A 121 21.03 -6.51 -4.65
C SER A 121 20.64 -5.61 -5.81
N PHE A 122 21.40 -4.53 -5.99
CA PHE A 122 21.30 -3.60 -7.11
C PHE A 122 22.57 -3.66 -7.95
N LYS A 123 22.42 -3.67 -9.27
CA LYS A 123 23.55 -3.58 -10.21
C LYS A 123 23.95 -2.13 -10.48
N CYS A 124 23.03 -1.19 -10.27
CA CYS A 124 23.21 0.22 -10.58
C CYS A 124 23.01 1.11 -9.34
N LYS A 125 24.04 1.88 -8.95
CA LYS A 125 24.00 2.83 -7.81
C LYS A 125 22.89 3.87 -7.93
N ASP A 126 22.55 4.30 -9.14
CA ASP A 126 21.45 5.24 -9.35
C ASP A 126 20.08 4.58 -9.11
N THR A 127 19.94 3.30 -9.44
CA THR A 127 18.70 2.55 -9.17
C THR A 127 18.51 2.32 -7.67
N GLU A 128 19.60 2.02 -6.96
CA GLU A 128 19.62 1.91 -5.49
C GLU A 128 19.29 3.24 -4.80
N LYS A 129 19.88 4.36 -5.25
CA LYS A 129 19.53 5.71 -4.76
C LYS A 129 18.03 5.98 -4.95
N LEU A 130 17.49 5.66 -6.13
CA LEU A 130 16.07 5.82 -6.38
C LEU A 130 15.23 4.94 -5.44
N ALA A 131 15.58 3.67 -5.27
CA ALA A 131 14.88 2.72 -4.41
C ALA A 131 14.86 3.12 -2.92
N SER A 132 15.90 3.85 -2.47
CA SER A 132 15.99 4.43 -1.12
C SER A 132 15.27 5.78 -0.98
N GLY A 133 14.59 6.25 -2.03
CA GLY A 133 13.82 7.49 -2.02
C GLY A 133 14.64 8.75 -2.32
N ARG A 134 15.91 8.60 -2.73
CA ARG A 134 16.75 9.74 -3.16
C ARG A 134 16.51 10.04 -4.63
N ARG A 135 16.33 11.33 -4.94
CA ARG A 135 16.10 11.80 -6.30
C ARG A 135 17.33 11.62 -7.18
N VAL A 136 17.15 11.16 -8.41
CA VAL A 136 18.23 10.95 -9.40
C VAL A 136 17.89 11.68 -10.69
N ARG A 137 18.77 12.60 -11.12
CA ARG A 137 18.54 13.49 -12.28
C ARG A 137 18.17 12.73 -13.57
N ARG A 138 18.82 11.58 -13.81
CA ARG A 138 18.59 10.72 -14.98
C ARG A 138 17.16 10.17 -15.05
N PHE A 139 16.50 9.98 -13.91
CA PHE A 139 15.20 9.31 -13.82
C PHE A 139 14.03 10.26 -13.60
N VAL A 140 14.27 11.57 -13.47
CA VAL A 140 13.26 12.57 -13.08
C VAL A 140 11.97 12.48 -13.92
N ASN A 141 12.10 12.27 -15.23
CA ASN A 141 10.96 12.25 -16.15
C ASN A 141 10.02 11.04 -15.95
N PHE A 142 10.49 9.97 -15.33
CA PHE A 142 9.72 8.74 -15.11
C PHE A 142 9.83 8.21 -13.67
N GLU A 143 10.33 9.03 -12.76
CA GLU A 143 10.69 8.70 -11.38
C GLU A 143 9.52 8.02 -10.64
N ARG A 144 8.33 8.61 -10.74
CA ARG A 144 7.11 8.08 -10.11
C ARG A 144 6.76 6.67 -10.59
N VAL A 145 6.93 6.40 -11.89
CA VAL A 145 6.63 5.08 -12.46
C VAL A 145 7.72 4.09 -12.07
N ALA A 146 8.98 4.47 -12.17
CA ALA A 146 10.12 3.64 -11.75
C ALA A 146 10.01 3.24 -10.27
N LEU A 147 9.74 4.18 -9.37
CA LEU A 147 9.51 3.92 -7.94
C LEU A 147 8.36 2.95 -7.72
N ARG A 148 7.24 3.10 -8.46
CA ARG A 148 6.12 2.17 -8.37
C ARG A 148 6.54 0.75 -8.77
N LYS A 149 7.31 0.60 -9.85
CA LYS A 149 7.81 -0.71 -10.31
C LYS A 149 8.78 -1.34 -9.31
N ILE A 150 9.71 -0.55 -8.77
CA ILE A 150 10.64 -1.02 -7.73
C ILE A 150 9.87 -1.46 -6.48
N ARG A 151 8.84 -0.73 -6.05
CA ARG A 151 7.99 -1.13 -4.91
C ARG A 151 7.20 -2.39 -5.18
N GLN A 152 6.70 -2.58 -6.41
CA GLN A 152 6.05 -3.84 -6.81
C GLN A 152 7.05 -5.00 -6.75
N LEU A 153 8.28 -4.79 -7.24
CA LEU A 153 9.36 -5.78 -7.16
C LEU A 153 9.74 -6.11 -5.71
N GLN A 154 9.71 -5.12 -4.82
CA GLN A 154 9.94 -5.29 -3.39
C GLN A 154 8.78 -5.97 -2.63
N ALA A 155 7.64 -6.21 -3.28
CA ALA A 155 6.45 -6.75 -2.65
C ALA A 155 5.99 -8.13 -3.19
N ALA A 156 6.56 -8.58 -4.31
CA ALA A 156 6.19 -9.83 -4.99
C ALA A 156 6.76 -11.11 -4.34
N SER A 157 6.05 -11.81 -3.46
CA SER A 157 6.54 -13.08 -2.89
C SER A 157 7.06 -14.14 -3.90
N GLN A 158 6.55 -14.10 -5.13
CA GLN A 158 6.97 -14.95 -6.26
C GLN A 158 6.97 -14.17 -7.58
N LEU A 159 7.70 -14.67 -8.58
CA LEU A 159 7.81 -14.01 -9.89
C LEU A 159 6.44 -13.79 -10.57
N GLY A 160 5.49 -14.69 -10.34
CA GLY A 160 4.13 -14.63 -10.88
C GLY A 160 3.35 -13.40 -10.42
N ASP A 161 3.62 -12.87 -9.22
CA ASP A 161 2.90 -11.72 -8.66
C ASP A 161 3.14 -10.46 -9.50
N LEU A 162 4.29 -10.39 -10.18
CA LEU A 162 4.62 -9.30 -11.08
C LEU A 162 3.82 -9.34 -12.39
N LYS A 163 2.98 -10.34 -12.64
CA LYS A 163 2.01 -10.31 -13.76
C LYS A 163 0.78 -9.45 -13.44
N VAL A 164 0.58 -9.09 -12.17
CA VAL A 164 -0.54 -8.26 -11.71
C VAL A 164 0.00 -6.89 -11.32
N PRO A 165 -0.47 -5.78 -11.91
CA PRO A 165 -1.54 -5.66 -12.91
C PRO A 165 -1.11 -6.07 -14.33
N PRO A 166 -2.04 -6.46 -15.22
CA PRO A 166 -1.73 -6.99 -16.57
C PRO A 166 -0.85 -6.07 -17.43
N GLY A 167 -0.84 -4.76 -17.16
CA GLY A 167 0.07 -3.79 -17.79
C GLY A 167 1.51 -3.77 -17.25
N ASN A 168 1.93 -4.75 -16.43
CA ASN A 168 3.30 -4.80 -15.91
C ASN A 168 4.32 -5.27 -16.95
N MET A 169 3.85 -5.98 -17.99
CA MET A 169 4.67 -6.52 -19.09
C MET A 169 5.92 -7.24 -18.56
N LEU A 170 5.70 -8.23 -17.69
CA LEU A 170 6.77 -9.08 -17.18
C LEU A 170 7.26 -10.00 -18.31
N GLU A 171 8.49 -9.81 -18.73
CA GLU A 171 9.07 -10.52 -19.88
C GLU A 171 10.45 -11.10 -19.51
N PRO A 172 10.75 -12.37 -19.80
CA PRO A 172 12.10 -12.91 -19.71
C PRO A 172 13.00 -12.26 -20.78
N LEU A 173 14.24 -11.97 -20.43
CA LEU A 173 15.25 -11.43 -21.34
C LEU A 173 16.05 -12.57 -22.00
N HIS A 174 16.53 -12.30 -23.22
CA HIS A 174 17.24 -13.26 -24.08
C HIS A 174 18.66 -12.74 -24.43
N GLY A 175 19.47 -13.58 -25.07
CA GLY A 175 20.84 -13.22 -25.46
C GLY A 175 21.77 -13.02 -24.25
N ASP A 176 22.56 -11.95 -24.26
CA ASP A 176 23.53 -11.62 -23.19
C ASP A 176 22.89 -11.37 -21.81
N ARG A 177 21.55 -11.28 -21.75
CA ARG A 177 20.76 -11.10 -20.53
C ARG A 177 19.92 -12.32 -20.17
N GLN A 178 20.24 -13.49 -20.71
CA GLN A 178 19.53 -14.74 -20.39
C GLN A 178 19.49 -14.99 -18.88
N GLY A 179 18.31 -15.36 -18.37
CA GLY A 179 18.06 -15.55 -16.93
C GLY A 179 17.63 -14.29 -16.18
N GLN A 180 17.65 -13.12 -16.83
CA GLN A 180 17.03 -11.91 -16.31
C GLN A 180 15.57 -11.78 -16.76
N HIS A 181 14.82 -11.01 -16.01
CA HIS A 181 13.45 -10.60 -16.29
C HIS A 181 13.37 -9.09 -16.35
N SER A 182 12.39 -8.56 -17.06
CA SER A 182 12.14 -7.13 -17.10
C SER A 182 10.67 -6.77 -16.87
N THR A 183 10.46 -5.59 -16.31
CA THR A 183 9.14 -4.93 -16.29
C THR A 183 9.24 -3.56 -16.95
N ARG A 184 8.18 -3.18 -17.68
CA ARG A 184 8.19 -1.97 -18.51
C ARG A 184 7.92 -0.70 -17.71
N ILE A 185 8.80 0.30 -17.81
CA ILE A 185 8.55 1.65 -17.27
C ILE A 185 7.81 2.50 -18.31
N ASN A 186 8.39 2.62 -19.51
CA ASN A 186 7.81 3.34 -20.66
C ASN A 186 8.33 2.70 -21.97
N ARG A 187 8.29 3.40 -23.11
CA ARG A 187 8.80 2.85 -24.39
C ARG A 187 10.30 2.54 -24.32
N GLN A 188 11.08 3.44 -23.74
CA GLN A 188 12.55 3.43 -23.70
C GLN A 188 13.12 2.64 -22.51
N PHE A 189 12.57 2.79 -21.30
CA PHE A 189 13.18 2.26 -20.08
C PHE A 189 12.50 0.98 -19.56
N ARG A 190 13.31 0.10 -18.95
CA ARG A 190 12.90 -1.14 -18.28
C ARG A 190 13.55 -1.25 -16.90
N VAL A 191 12.85 -1.86 -15.94
CA VAL A 191 13.50 -2.40 -14.73
C VAL A 191 13.89 -3.84 -15.05
N CYS A 192 15.18 -4.15 -15.02
CA CYS A 192 15.73 -5.48 -15.23
C CYS A 192 16.22 -6.06 -13.90
N PHE A 193 16.04 -7.37 -13.70
CA PHE A 193 16.45 -8.06 -12.49
C PHE A 193 16.59 -9.56 -12.74
N ARG A 194 17.33 -10.26 -11.88
CA ARG A 194 17.35 -11.70 -11.81
C ARG A 194 16.40 -12.16 -10.72
N TRP A 195 15.60 -13.19 -10.96
CA TRP A 195 14.74 -13.75 -9.92
C TRP A 195 15.37 -14.99 -9.31
N THR A 196 15.57 -15.00 -7.99
CA THR A 196 16.10 -16.13 -7.24
C THR A 196 15.11 -16.57 -6.16
N ARG A 197 15.38 -17.70 -5.50
CA ARG A 197 14.54 -18.18 -4.39
C ARG A 197 14.52 -17.21 -3.19
N ALA A 198 15.54 -16.39 -3.05
CA ALA A 198 15.63 -15.42 -1.97
C ALA A 198 15.01 -14.05 -2.34
N GLY A 199 14.72 -13.80 -3.62
CA GLY A 199 14.18 -12.53 -4.11
C GLY A 199 14.80 -12.05 -5.41
N ALA A 200 14.62 -10.77 -5.71
CA ALA A 200 15.16 -10.11 -6.89
C ALA A 200 16.61 -9.64 -6.67
N GLU A 201 17.51 -10.05 -7.55
CA GLU A 201 18.93 -9.69 -7.55
C GLU A 201 19.29 -8.82 -8.75
N GLU A 202 20.41 -8.12 -8.64
CA GLU A 202 21.02 -7.33 -9.71
C GLU A 202 20.06 -6.30 -10.34
N VAL A 203 19.20 -5.71 -9.52
CA VAL A 203 18.15 -4.82 -10.00
C VAL A 203 18.76 -3.55 -10.61
N GLU A 204 18.33 -3.20 -11.82
CA GLU A 204 18.77 -2.00 -12.54
C GLU A 204 17.68 -1.41 -13.44
N ILE A 205 17.72 -0.08 -13.64
CA ILE A 205 16.97 0.60 -14.68
C ILE A 205 17.86 0.75 -15.91
N VAL A 206 17.42 0.20 -17.03
CA VAL A 206 18.18 0.16 -18.29
C VAL A 206 17.43 0.91 -19.37
N ASP A 207 18.20 1.60 -20.20
CA ASP A 207 17.73 2.13 -21.47
C ASP A 207 17.70 0.98 -22.49
N TYR A 208 16.52 0.65 -23.01
CA TYR A 208 16.26 -0.52 -23.84
C TYR A 208 16.20 -0.16 -25.33
N HIS A 209 16.88 0.93 -25.73
CA HIS A 209 17.05 1.39 -27.12
C HIS A 209 18.51 1.70 -27.43
#